data_AF-A0AAW5EVF5-F1
#
_entry.id   AF-A0AAW5EVF5-F1
#
_cell.length_a   1.000
_cell.length_b   1.000
_cell.length_c   1.000
_cell.angle_alpha   90.00
_cell.angle_beta   90.00
_cell.angle_gamma   90.00
#
_symmetry.space_group_name_H-M   'P 1'
#
loop_
_entity.id
_entity.type
_entity.pdbx_description
1 polymer ?
#
loop_
_entity_poly.entity_id
_entity_poly.type
_entity_poly.pdbx_seq_one_letter_code
_entity_poly.pdbx_strand_id
1 'polypeptide(L)'
;MIAGQSGHDLPYRQGTGVSPAEKGRNFVLVVEDDMDIRNLLTRFLSQQGYAVASAMTAADVLAVLAGRTPDIVLLDLMLPQESGHAICRLIRERSVAPIIMV
;
A
#
# COMPACT_ATOMS: atom_id res chain seq x y z
N MET A 1 49.92 -17.31 0.68
CA MET A 1 49.48 -15.99 0.19
C MET A 1 49.26 -16.15 -1.31
N ILE A 2 47.99 -16.24 -1.76
CA ILE A 2 47.62 -16.41 -3.18
C ILE A 2 46.50 -15.42 -3.48
N ALA A 3 46.59 -14.71 -4.61
CA ALA A 3 45.68 -13.69 -5.10
C ALA A 3 44.39 -14.28 -5.71
N GLY A 4 43.29 -13.49 -5.81
CA GLY A 4 42.12 -13.83 -6.62
C GLY A 4 40.86 -12.96 -6.42
N GLN A 5 40.75 -11.92 -7.26
CA GLN A 5 39.58 -11.20 -7.82
C GLN A 5 38.13 -11.63 -7.44
N SER A 6 37.26 -10.75 -6.94
CA SER A 6 36.29 -9.86 -7.66
C SER A 6 34.88 -10.46 -7.85
N GLY A 7 33.82 -9.76 -7.39
CA GLY A 7 32.44 -10.11 -7.73
C GLY A 7 31.34 -9.24 -7.09
N HIS A 8 30.86 -8.24 -7.85
CA HIS A 8 29.50 -7.67 -7.83
C HIS A 8 28.99 -6.82 -6.65
N ASP A 9 29.51 -5.60 -6.51
CA ASP A 9 28.71 -4.45 -6.04
C ASP A 9 28.18 -3.68 -7.26
N LEU A 10 26.92 -3.91 -7.61
CA LEU A 10 26.23 -3.08 -8.60
C LEU A 10 25.65 -1.85 -7.90
N PRO A 11 25.96 -0.61 -8.34
CA PRO A 11 25.37 0.57 -7.74
C PRO A 11 23.87 0.61 -8.06
N TYR A 12 23.06 0.83 -7.01
CA TYR A 12 21.64 1.13 -7.10
C TYR A 12 21.43 2.25 -8.13
N ARG A 13 20.70 1.95 -9.23
CA ARG A 13 20.50 2.86 -10.36
C ARG A 13 19.79 4.12 -9.87
N GLN A 14 20.48 5.27 -9.94
CA GLN A 14 19.83 6.57 -9.77
C GLN A 14 18.85 6.76 -10.93
N GLY A 15 17.56 6.62 -10.63
CA GLY A 15 16.48 7.00 -11.53
C GLY A 15 16.53 8.51 -11.79
N THR A 16 16.45 8.87 -13.07
CA THR A 16 16.38 10.25 -13.57
C THR A 16 15.27 11.05 -12.89
N GLY A 17 15.62 12.29 -12.54
CA GLY A 17 14.86 13.16 -11.66
C GLY A 17 13.41 13.43 -12.09
N VAL A 18 12.53 13.28 -11.11
CA VAL A 18 11.29 14.06 -10.97
C VAL A 18 11.43 14.77 -9.64
N SER A 19 11.31 16.10 -9.61
CA SER A 19 11.36 16.88 -8.37
C SER A 19 10.28 16.33 -7.40
N PRO A 20 10.61 16.08 -6.11
CA PRO A 20 9.70 15.41 -5.16
C PRO A 20 8.34 16.08 -4.95
N ALA A 21 8.16 17.30 -5.43
CA ALA A 21 6.93 18.07 -5.30
C ALA A 21 5.88 17.76 -6.39
N GLU A 22 6.22 17.08 -7.49
CA GLU A 22 5.29 16.88 -8.62
C GLU A 22 4.64 15.48 -8.66
N LYS A 23 5.24 14.45 -8.04
CA LYS A 23 4.53 13.21 -7.73
C LYS A 23 3.84 13.40 -6.40
N GLY A 24 2.53 13.67 -6.43
CA GLY A 24 1.71 13.66 -5.21
C GLY A 24 2.01 12.41 -4.39
N ARG A 25 2.07 12.54 -3.06
CA ARG A 25 2.42 11.44 -2.14
C ARG A 25 1.70 10.15 -2.56
N ASN A 26 2.48 9.07 -2.76
CA ASN A 26 1.98 7.73 -3.05
C ASN A 26 0.89 7.38 -2.02
N PHE A 27 -0.26 6.94 -2.50
CA PHE A 27 -1.48 6.79 -1.72
C PHE A 27 -1.78 5.34 -1.41
N VAL A 28 -1.80 5.03 -0.12
CA VAL A 28 -2.07 3.69 0.39
C VAL A 28 -3.46 3.66 0.98
N LEU A 29 -4.24 2.64 0.61
CA LEU A 29 -5.47 2.29 1.32
C LEU A 29 -5.19 1.10 2.24
N VAL A 30 -5.45 1.28 3.54
CA VAL A 30 -5.38 0.20 4.54
C VAL A 30 -6.79 -0.27 4.85
N VAL A 31 -7.07 -1.57 4.67
CA VAL A 31 -8.35 -2.20 5.00
C VAL A 31 -8.12 -3.22 6.11
N GLU A 32 -8.64 -2.91 7.28
CA GLU A 32 -8.35 -3.59 8.55
C GLU A 32 -9.49 -3.28 9.53
N ASP A 33 -10.11 -4.28 10.15
CA ASP A 33 -11.21 -4.06 11.10
C ASP A 33 -10.68 -3.76 12.52
N ASP A 34 -9.55 -4.35 12.90
CA ASP A 34 -8.94 -4.07 14.19
C ASP A 34 -8.42 -2.64 14.26
N MET A 35 -8.99 -1.86 15.17
CA MET A 35 -8.69 -0.44 15.29
C MET A 35 -7.23 -0.17 15.66
N ASP A 36 -6.62 -1.01 16.50
CA ASP A 36 -5.25 -0.79 16.97
C ASP A 36 -4.26 -1.10 15.85
N ILE A 37 -4.46 -2.19 15.10
CA ILE A 37 -3.65 -2.53 13.94
C ILE A 37 -3.81 -1.47 12.84
N ARG A 38 -5.05 -1.07 12.51
CA ARG A 38 -5.33 -0.05 11.50
C ARG A 38 -4.64 1.28 11.85
N ASN A 39 -4.69 1.68 13.11
CA ASN A 39 -4.05 2.91 13.59
C ASN A 39 -2.51 2.81 13.53
N LEU A 40 -1.95 1.67 13.93
CA LEU A 40 -0.51 1.41 13.85
C LEU A 40 -0.01 1.54 12.41
N LEU A 41 -0.65 0.82 11.48
CA LEU A 41 -0.29 0.83 10.05
C LEU A 41 -0.43 2.23 9.45
N THR A 42 -1.55 2.91 9.71
CA THR A 42 -1.80 4.27 9.19
C THR A 42 -0.73 5.25 9.66
N ARG A 43 -0.38 5.24 10.96
CA ARG A 43 0.65 6.12 11.51
C ARG A 43 2.03 5.79 10.94
N PHE A 44 2.39 4.51 10.91
CA PHE A 44 3.69 4.06 10.40
C PHE A 44 3.89 4.48 8.94
N LEU A 45 2.92 4.20 8.06
CA LEU A 45 3.00 4.56 6.64
C LEU A 45 2.98 6.07 6.43
N SER A 46 2.17 6.81 7.19
CA SER A 46 2.15 8.28 7.12
C SER A 46 3.51 8.89 7.50
N GLN A 47 4.18 8.33 8.52
CA GLN A 47 5.53 8.74 8.92
C GLN A 47 6.60 8.46 7.86
N GLN A 48 6.39 7.45 7.01
CA GLN A 48 7.23 7.18 5.84
C GLN A 48 6.92 8.09 4.63
N GLY A 49 5.98 9.04 4.77
CA GLY A 49 5.65 10.04 3.76
C GLY A 49 4.56 9.64 2.76
N TYR A 50 3.90 8.50 2.96
CA TYR A 50 2.73 8.10 2.17
C TYR A 50 1.51 8.95 2.54
N ALA A 51 0.64 9.20 1.55
CA ALA A 51 -0.75 9.56 1.86
C ALA A 51 -1.48 8.28 2.24
N VAL A 52 -2.27 8.28 3.30
CA VAL A 52 -2.94 7.06 3.77
C VAL A 52 -4.41 7.34 4.01
N ALA A 53 -5.27 6.49 3.49
CA ALA A 53 -6.67 6.35 3.90
C ALA A 53 -6.84 4.99 4.56
N SER A 54 -7.79 4.89 5.47
CA SER A 54 -8.12 3.64 6.15
C SER A 54 -9.61 3.35 6.03
N ALA A 55 -9.95 2.07 5.97
CA ALA A 55 -11.30 1.56 5.78
C ALA A 55 -11.51 0.32 6.66
N MET A 56 -12.75 0.10 7.10
CA MET A 56 -13.13 -1.06 7.92
C MET A 56 -14.13 -1.95 7.21
N THR A 57 -14.93 -1.37 6.33
CA THR A 57 -16.06 -2.03 5.66
C THR A 57 -15.97 -1.88 4.14
N ALA A 58 -16.70 -2.69 3.37
CA ALA A 58 -16.84 -2.48 1.94
C ALA A 58 -17.35 -1.07 1.59
N ALA A 59 -18.24 -0.50 2.40
CA ALA A 59 -18.78 0.84 2.18
C ALA A 59 -17.68 1.91 2.28
N ASP A 60 -16.80 1.80 3.27
CA ASP A 60 -15.65 2.72 3.43
C ASP A 60 -14.69 2.61 2.24
N VAL A 61 -14.40 1.37 1.82
CA VAL A 61 -13.55 1.10 0.64
C VAL A 61 -14.15 1.77 -0.61
N LEU A 62 -15.45 1.63 -0.83
CA LEU A 62 -16.13 2.26 -1.96
C LEU A 62 -16.08 3.79 -1.90
N ALA A 63 -16.26 4.37 -0.71
CA ALA A 63 -16.15 5.81 -0.53
C ALA A 63 -14.74 6.32 -0.88
N VAL A 64 -13.69 5.60 -0.48
CA VAL A 64 -12.30 5.94 -0.85
C VAL A 64 -12.09 5.83 -2.35
N LEU A 65 -12.48 4.70 -2.96
CA LEU A 65 -12.29 4.44 -4.40
C LEU A 65 -13.05 5.43 -5.29
N ALA A 66 -14.17 5.99 -4.82
CA ALA A 66 -14.94 7.01 -5.53
C ALA A 66 -14.21 8.37 -5.58
N GLY A 67 -13.36 8.66 -4.59
CA GLY A 67 -12.62 9.92 -4.51
C GLY A 67 -11.26 9.88 -5.21
N ARG A 68 -10.41 8.94 -4.81
CA ARG A 68 -9.04 8.78 -5.34
C ARG A 68 -8.69 7.32 -5.45
N THR A 69 -8.15 6.91 -6.61
CA THR A 69 -7.62 5.56 -6.78
C THR A 69 -6.32 5.41 -5.96
N PRO A 70 -6.22 4.41 -5.05
CA PRO A 70 -5.00 4.10 -4.33
C PRO A 70 -3.93 3.54 -5.26
N ASP A 71 -2.67 3.86 -4.98
CA ASP A 71 -1.51 3.29 -5.66
C ASP A 71 -1.25 1.85 -5.18
N ILE A 72 -1.66 1.51 -3.95
CA ILE A 72 -1.61 0.16 -3.39
C ILE A 72 -2.67 0.00 -2.29
N VAL A 73 -3.18 -1.21 -2.13
CA VAL A 73 -4.07 -1.59 -1.03
C VAL A 73 -3.37 -2.62 -0.13
N LEU A 74 -3.38 -2.38 1.17
CA LEU A 74 -3.11 -3.38 2.20
C LEU A 74 -4.46 -3.88 2.72
N LEU A 75 -4.72 -5.17 2.58
CA LEU A 75 -6.02 -5.78 2.90
C LEU A 75 -5.81 -6.96 3.82
N ASP A 76 -6.35 -6.89 5.03
CA ASP A 76 -6.44 -8.06 5.90
C ASP A 76 -7.52 -9.03 5.38
N LEU A 77 -7.23 -10.33 5.47
CA LEU A 77 -8.16 -11.41 5.14
C LEU A 77 -8.97 -11.90 6.34
N MET A 78 -8.52 -11.64 7.56
CA MET A 78 -9.15 -12.08 8.82
C MET A 78 -10.27 -11.16 9.31
N LEU A 79 -10.94 -10.46 8.40
CA LEU A 79 -12.07 -9.61 8.72
C LEU A 79 -13.27 -10.47 9.23
N PRO A 80 -13.82 -10.19 10.43
CA PRO A 80 -14.83 -11.04 11.07
C PRO A 80 -16.24 -10.85 10.51
N GLN A 81 -16.52 -9.71 9.85
CA GLN A 81 -17.86 -9.34 9.38
C GLN A 81 -18.04 -9.53 7.87
N GLU A 82 -17.00 -9.28 7.09
CA GLU A 82 -16.98 -9.45 5.64
C GLU A 82 -15.79 -10.34 5.29
N SER A 83 -15.93 -11.25 4.32
CA SER A 83 -14.74 -11.98 3.86
C SER A 83 -13.79 -10.99 3.17
N GLY A 84 -12.52 -10.93 3.59
CA GLY A 84 -11.50 -10.12 2.91
C GLY A 84 -11.41 -10.42 1.40
N HIS A 85 -11.77 -11.64 0.97
CA HIS A 85 -11.91 -11.97 -0.45
C HIS A 85 -13.05 -11.23 -1.16
N ALA A 86 -14.17 -10.98 -0.48
CA ALA A 86 -15.29 -10.22 -1.03
C ALA A 86 -14.88 -8.75 -1.25
N ILE A 87 -14.18 -8.15 -0.29
CA ILE A 87 -13.62 -6.80 -0.45
C ILE A 87 -12.54 -6.78 -1.54
N CYS A 88 -11.66 -7.79 -1.61
CA CYS A 88 -10.67 -7.90 -2.67
C CYS A 88 -11.34 -7.89 -4.06
N ARG A 89 -12.37 -8.71 -4.26
CA ARG A 89 -13.16 -8.75 -5.49
C ARG A 89 -13.81 -7.40 -5.79
N LEU A 90 -14.44 -6.78 -4.80
CA LEU A 90 -15.05 -5.45 -4.92
C LEU A 90 -14.04 -4.40 -5.40
N ILE A 91 -12.82 -4.42 -4.85
CA ILE A 91 -11.75 -3.53 -5.28
C ILE A 91 -11.33 -3.86 -6.73
N ARG A 92 -11.17 -5.14 -7.09
CA ARG A 92 -10.80 -5.54 -8.46
C ARG A 92 -11.81 -5.13 -9.51
N GLU A 93 -13.09 -5.07 -9.16
CA GLU A 93 -14.15 -4.60 -10.07
C GLU A 93 -14.03 -3.10 -10.41
N ARG A 94 -13.25 -2.33 -9.63
CA ARG A 94 -13.17 -0.86 -9.73
C ARG A 94 -11.76 -0.31 -9.89
N SER A 95 -10.74 -1.09 -9.58
CA SER A 95 -9.34 -0.65 -9.57
C SER A 95 -8.39 -1.78 -9.95
N VAL A 96 -7.31 -1.41 -10.63
CA VAL A 96 -6.19 -2.29 -10.97
C VAL A 96 -5.01 -2.17 -9.97
N ALA A 97 -5.13 -1.34 -8.93
CA ALA A 97 -4.09 -1.12 -7.94
C ALA A 97 -3.56 -2.45 -7.37
N PRO A 98 -2.26 -2.66 -7.14
CA PRO A 98 -1.78 -3.86 -6.46
C PRO A 98 -2.44 -4.04 -5.09
N ILE A 99 -2.72 -5.29 -4.72
CA ILE A 99 -3.21 -5.66 -3.38
C ILE A 99 -2.14 -6.52 -2.73
N ILE A 100 -1.73 -6.14 -1.53
CA ILE A 100 -1.00 -7.02 -0.61
C ILE A 100 -2.01 -7.52 0.40
N MET A 101 -2.18 -8.83 0.44
CA MET A 101 -2.94 -9.49 1.50
C MET A 101 -2.02 -9.68 2.70
N VAL A 102 -2.45 -9.22 3.86
CA VAL A 102 -1.72 -9.31 5.13
C VAL A 102 -2.35 -10.37 6.03
#